data_AF-A0A9Q3GHS7-F1
#
_entry.id   AF-A0A9Q3GHS7-F1
#
_cell.length_a   1.000
_cell.length_b   1.000
_cell.length_c   1.000
_cell.angle_alpha   90.00
_cell.angle_beta   90.00
_cell.angle_gamma   90.00
#
_symmetry.space_group_name_H-M   'P 1'
#
loop_
_entity.id
_entity.type
_entity.pdbx_description
1 polymer ?
#
loop_
_entity_poly.entity_id
_entity_poly.type
_entity_poly.pdbx_seq_one_letter_code
_entity_poly.pdbx_strand_id
1 'polypeptide(L)'
;MADCGAAQQSRAALQGTGAALGPILPAPGRRRQKTRALAEFSTPPSRIHQERYTDPHFKRVVRYMRTTDLAAWLGFTAGIPGLLYAWDLSDRIPVRHIKTQPRFYALGAWLGFCGGFLLACERCTNRFLGWTENEREQKMQHEEFTQIARSGKPIWGESTLQPWIQSVAHHNSQFAHLKFSTIPWFNFVNHPYHGVDISKYYEDAKAWRQEHGLEN
;
A
#
# COMPACT_ATOMS: atom_id res chain seq x y z
N MET A 1 69.75 21.50 29.44
CA MET A 1 71.06 21.72 28.81
C MET A 1 70.81 22.35 27.45
N ALA A 2 71.45 23.51 27.22
CA ALA A 2 71.36 24.44 26.08
C ALA A 2 70.01 25.20 25.95
N ASP A 3 69.92 26.47 26.38
CA ASP A 3 70.37 27.72 25.72
C ASP A 3 69.51 28.08 24.49
N CYS A 4 69.14 29.33 24.18
CA CYS A 4 69.43 30.65 24.76
C CYS A 4 68.57 31.69 24.00
N GLY A 5 68.20 32.77 24.69
CA GLY A 5 68.14 34.17 24.20
C GLY A 5 67.15 34.53 23.08
N ALA A 6 66.20 35.44 23.26
CA ALA A 6 66.32 36.86 23.64
C ALA A 6 65.90 37.76 22.46
N ALA A 7 65.28 38.89 22.82
CA ALA A 7 65.00 40.12 22.04
C ALA A 7 63.49 40.31 21.72
N GLN A 8 62.70 41.17 22.36
CA GLN A 8 62.83 42.57 22.79
C GLN A 8 62.09 43.56 21.86
N GLN A 9 61.09 44.24 22.44
CA GLN A 9 60.56 45.59 22.16
C GLN A 9 59.87 45.84 20.79
N SER A 10 58.64 46.36 20.72
CA SER A 10 58.31 47.78 21.00
C SER A 10 56.78 48.00 20.85
N ARG A 11 56.10 48.59 21.84
CA ARG A 11 55.53 49.96 21.87
C ARG A 11 54.64 50.40 20.70
N ALA A 12 53.34 50.55 20.97
CA ALA A 12 52.45 51.71 20.67
C ALA A 12 50.99 51.24 20.90
N ALA A 13 50.26 51.61 21.95
CA ALA A 13 49.77 52.93 22.36
C ALA A 13 48.76 53.56 21.37
N LEU A 14 47.49 53.61 21.84
CA LEU A 14 46.55 54.74 21.81
C LEU A 14 45.46 54.84 20.71
N GLN A 15 44.23 55.03 21.23
CA GLN A 15 43.11 55.85 20.72
C GLN A 15 42.36 55.31 19.49
N GLY A 16 41.05 55.40 19.34
CA GLY A 16 39.96 56.06 20.06
C GLY A 16 38.75 56.15 19.13
N THR A 17 37.54 56.15 19.70
CA THR A 17 36.31 56.82 19.20
C THR A 17 35.72 56.50 17.81
N GLY A 18 34.57 55.79 17.82
CA GLY A 18 33.28 56.26 17.30
C GLY A 18 33.05 56.40 15.78
N ALA A 19 32.07 55.64 15.24
CA ALA A 19 31.12 56.10 14.23
C ALA A 19 30.05 55.04 13.94
N ALA A 20 28.80 55.50 13.79
CA ALA A 20 27.59 54.74 13.51
C ALA A 20 27.38 54.47 12.00
N LEU A 21 26.52 53.49 11.68
CA LEU A 21 25.49 53.43 10.59
C LEU A 21 25.34 52.00 10.01
N GLY A 22 24.09 51.56 9.85
CA GLY A 22 23.67 50.19 9.46
C GLY A 22 23.97 49.77 8.00
N PRO A 23 23.43 48.62 7.51
CA PRO A 23 21.98 48.39 7.48
C PRO A 23 21.52 47.07 8.12
N ILE A 24 20.34 47.14 8.75
CA ILE A 24 19.61 46.01 9.33
C ILE A 24 18.88 45.26 8.20
N LEU A 25 19.29 44.04 7.90
CA LEU A 25 18.47 43.10 7.14
C LEU A 25 17.19 42.78 7.95
N PRO A 26 15.98 42.82 7.35
CA PRO A 26 14.78 42.40 8.07
C PRO A 26 14.77 40.86 8.22
N ALA A 27 14.71 40.40 9.47
CA ALA A 27 14.50 38.99 9.80
C ALA A 27 13.14 38.50 9.21
N PRO A 28 13.09 37.32 8.57
CA PRO A 28 11.84 36.79 8.03
C PRO A 28 10.85 36.49 9.16
N GLY A 29 9.69 37.16 9.11
CA GLY A 29 8.66 37.09 10.15
C GLY A 29 8.10 35.69 10.38
N ARG A 30 7.98 35.32 11.67
CA ARG A 30 7.35 34.08 12.19
C ARG A 30 5.98 33.74 11.58
N ARG A 31 5.25 34.73 11.06
CA ARG A 31 3.94 34.53 10.45
C ARG A 31 4.01 33.77 9.12
N ARG A 32 5.09 33.95 8.36
CA ARG A 32 5.37 33.20 7.13
C ARG A 32 5.81 31.76 7.40
N GLN A 33 6.42 31.50 8.55
CA GLN A 33 6.81 30.15 8.96
C GLN A 33 5.59 29.31 9.36
N LYS A 34 4.57 29.87 10.02
CA LYS A 34 3.35 29.11 10.34
C LYS A 34 2.54 28.73 9.11
N THR A 35 2.37 29.63 8.13
CA THR A 35 1.70 29.28 6.87
C THR A 35 2.52 28.34 6.00
N ARG A 36 3.85 28.43 6.04
CA ARG A 36 4.72 27.47 5.37
C ARG A 36 4.70 26.10 6.05
N ALA A 37 4.71 26.04 7.38
CA ALA A 37 4.59 24.78 8.12
C ALA A 37 3.22 24.11 7.95
N LEU A 38 2.13 24.90 7.84
CA LEU A 38 0.81 24.36 7.50
C LEU A 38 0.69 23.95 6.03
N ALA A 39 1.44 24.59 5.12
CA ALA A 39 1.51 24.21 3.71
C ALA A 39 2.49 23.04 3.43
N GLU A 40 3.44 22.80 4.34
CA GLU A 40 4.43 21.72 4.27
C GLU A 40 3.91 20.41 4.89
N PHE A 41 2.75 20.46 5.54
CA PHE A 41 1.91 19.29 5.84
C PHE A 41 1.02 18.87 4.64
N SER A 42 1.15 19.54 3.49
CA SER A 42 0.72 18.98 2.21
C SER A 42 1.89 18.18 1.66
N THR A 43 1.87 16.87 1.88
CA THR A 43 2.85 15.93 1.33
C THR A 43 3.11 16.18 -0.16
N PRO A 44 4.38 16.15 -0.62
CA PRO A 44 4.71 16.38 -2.02
C PRO A 44 4.11 15.25 -2.90
N PRO A 45 3.54 15.57 -4.08
CA PRO A 45 2.84 14.59 -4.94
C PRO A 45 3.78 13.70 -5.76
N SER A 46 4.98 13.37 -5.26
CA SER A 46 5.98 12.68 -6.08
C SER A 46 6.84 11.65 -5.36
N ARG A 47 6.33 11.06 -4.27
CA ARG A 47 6.71 9.73 -3.77
C ARG A 47 5.75 9.34 -2.66
N ILE A 48 4.52 9.05 -3.03
CA ILE A 48 3.71 8.13 -2.25
C ILE A 48 4.59 6.89 -2.14
N HIS A 49 5.02 6.49 -0.94
CA HIS A 49 5.71 5.23 -0.78
C HIS A 49 4.78 4.19 -1.37
N GLN A 50 5.10 3.72 -2.57
CA GLN A 50 4.35 2.70 -3.26
C GLN A 50 4.54 1.46 -2.41
N GLU A 51 3.63 1.27 -1.46
CA GLU A 51 3.64 0.13 -0.56
C GLU A 51 3.34 -1.09 -1.39
N ARG A 52 4.42 -1.66 -1.94
CA ARG A 52 4.37 -2.84 -2.75
C ARG A 52 4.27 -4.00 -1.81
N TYR A 53 3.05 -4.46 -1.63
CA TYR A 53 2.75 -5.52 -0.73
C TYR A 53 2.62 -6.83 -1.52
N THR A 54 3.48 -7.81 -1.23
CA THR A 54 3.72 -8.97 -2.12
C THR A 54 2.71 -10.10 -2.00
N ASP A 55 1.95 -10.17 -0.91
CA ASP A 55 1.09 -11.32 -0.62
C ASP A 55 -0.14 -10.99 0.27
N PRO A 56 -1.29 -10.60 -0.34
CA PRO A 56 -2.51 -10.33 0.40
C PRO A 56 -3.23 -11.54 0.92
N HIS A 57 -3.53 -11.48 2.22
CA HIS A 57 -4.49 -12.35 2.84
C HIS A 57 -5.82 -12.27 2.07
N PHE A 58 -6.39 -13.42 1.73
CA PHE A 58 -7.57 -13.57 0.88
C PHE A 58 -8.74 -12.67 1.29
N LYS A 59 -9.02 -12.59 2.61
CA LYS A 59 -10.06 -11.70 3.16
C LYS A 59 -9.89 -10.24 2.77
N ARG A 60 -8.64 -9.73 2.70
CA ARG A 60 -8.36 -8.36 2.28
C ARG A 60 -8.59 -8.18 0.78
N VAL A 61 -8.20 -9.15 -0.04
CA VAL A 61 -8.48 -9.13 -1.48
C VAL A 61 -9.97 -8.97 -1.74
N VAL A 62 -10.81 -9.81 -1.13
CA VAL A 62 -12.27 -9.76 -1.31
C VAL A 62 -12.86 -8.45 -0.81
N ARG A 63 -12.40 -7.92 0.33
CA ARG A 63 -12.88 -6.66 0.90
C ARG A 63 -12.50 -5.43 0.06
N TYR A 64 -11.34 -5.46 -0.60
CA TYR A 64 -10.80 -4.36 -1.42
C TYR A 64 -11.16 -4.50 -2.92
N MET A 65 -12.05 -5.44 -3.28
CA MET A 65 -12.58 -5.51 -4.64
C MET A 65 -13.37 -4.23 -4.97
N ARG A 66 -13.02 -3.59 -6.09
CA ARG A 66 -13.78 -2.44 -6.59
C ARG A 66 -15.05 -2.94 -7.27
N THR A 67 -16.03 -2.06 -7.40
CA THR A 67 -17.24 -2.29 -8.19
C THR A 67 -16.92 -2.66 -9.64
N THR A 68 -15.82 -2.13 -10.19
CA THR A 68 -15.31 -2.48 -11.52
C THR A 68 -14.86 -3.94 -11.62
N ASP A 69 -14.30 -4.51 -10.56
CA ASP A 69 -13.88 -5.91 -10.55
C ASP A 69 -15.10 -6.84 -10.41
N LEU A 70 -16.08 -6.43 -9.59
CA LEU A 70 -17.35 -7.14 -9.49
C LEU A 70 -18.14 -7.10 -10.81
N ALA A 71 -18.13 -5.95 -11.50
CA ALA A 71 -18.73 -5.83 -12.84
C ALA A 71 -18.03 -6.73 -13.85
N ALA A 72 -16.69 -6.83 -13.80
CA ALA A 72 -15.96 -7.77 -14.63
C ALA A 72 -16.30 -9.22 -14.30
N TRP A 73 -16.38 -9.58 -13.02
CA TRP A 73 -16.76 -10.92 -12.57
C TRP A 73 -18.16 -11.32 -13.07
N LEU A 74 -19.15 -10.44 -12.91
CA LEU A 74 -20.49 -10.66 -13.45
C LEU A 74 -20.49 -10.71 -14.98
N GLY A 75 -19.70 -9.85 -15.62
CA GLY A 75 -19.50 -9.83 -17.07
C GLY A 75 -18.96 -11.16 -17.61
N PHE A 76 -18.01 -11.79 -16.93
CA PHE A 76 -17.52 -13.13 -17.29
C PHE A 76 -18.55 -14.23 -17.01
N THR A 77 -19.25 -14.14 -15.88
CA THR A 77 -20.28 -15.11 -15.49
C THR A 77 -21.43 -15.19 -16.49
N ALA A 78 -21.91 -14.05 -16.99
CA ALA A 78 -22.94 -13.98 -18.02
C ALA A 78 -22.37 -14.06 -19.45
N GLY A 79 -21.12 -13.62 -19.64
CA GLY A 79 -20.47 -13.55 -20.94
C GLY A 79 -20.19 -14.92 -21.56
N ILE A 80 -19.73 -15.89 -20.76
CA ILE A 80 -19.50 -17.26 -21.27
C ILE A 80 -20.79 -17.92 -21.77
N PRO A 81 -21.88 -18.05 -20.97
CA PRO A 81 -23.11 -18.64 -21.47
C PRO A 81 -23.74 -17.80 -22.60
N GLY A 82 -23.58 -16.47 -22.58
CA GLY A 82 -24.00 -15.60 -23.69
C GLY A 82 -23.24 -15.88 -24.99
N LEU A 83 -21.92 -16.10 -24.91
CA LEU A 83 -21.10 -16.48 -26.05
C LEU A 83 -21.47 -17.87 -26.58
N LEU A 84 -21.72 -18.83 -25.69
CA LEU A 84 -22.20 -20.16 -26.06
C LEU A 84 -23.56 -20.09 -26.77
N TYR A 85 -24.45 -19.21 -26.31
CA TYR A 85 -25.75 -18.98 -26.95
C TYR A 85 -25.60 -18.35 -28.35
N ALA A 86 -24.73 -17.35 -28.47
CA ALA A 86 -24.42 -16.73 -29.76
C ALA A 86 -23.78 -17.75 -30.73
N TRP A 87 -22.93 -18.65 -30.22
CA TRP A 87 -22.32 -19.72 -31.00
C TRP A 87 -23.35 -20.71 -31.52
N ASP A 88 -24.25 -21.19 -30.66
CA ASP A 88 -25.33 -22.10 -31.03
C ASP A 88 -26.31 -21.47 -32.05
N LEU A 89 -26.49 -20.15 -32.03
CA LEU A 89 -27.28 -19.46 -33.05
C LEU A 89 -26.60 -19.47 -34.43
N SER A 90 -25.26 -19.47 -34.48
CA SER A 90 -24.49 -19.51 -35.72
C SER A 90 -24.25 -20.93 -36.24
N ASP A 91 -24.37 -21.94 -35.37
CA ASP A 91 -24.10 -23.33 -35.73
C ASP A 91 -25.27 -23.93 -36.52
N ARG A 92 -24.96 -24.55 -37.67
CA ARG A 92 -25.96 -25.13 -38.59
C ARG A 92 -26.08 -26.64 -38.49
N ILE A 93 -25.36 -27.25 -37.54
CA ILE A 93 -25.28 -28.70 -37.42
C ILE A 93 -26.55 -29.26 -36.72
N PRO A 94 -27.26 -30.22 -37.33
CA PRO A 94 -28.57 -30.70 -36.82
C PRO A 94 -28.48 -31.69 -35.64
N VAL A 95 -27.29 -32.01 -35.11
CA VAL A 95 -27.16 -32.89 -33.95
C VAL A 95 -27.42 -32.13 -32.66
N ARG A 96 -28.62 -32.31 -32.10
CA ARG A 96 -28.99 -32.00 -30.70
C ARG A 96 -28.71 -30.54 -30.30
N HIS A 97 -29.65 -29.65 -30.60
CA HIS A 97 -29.56 -28.21 -30.30
C HIS A 97 -29.06 -27.95 -28.87
N ILE A 98 -27.98 -27.17 -28.70
CA ILE A 98 -27.42 -26.86 -27.38
C ILE A 98 -28.47 -26.16 -26.51
N LYS A 99 -29.45 -25.45 -27.11
CA LYS A 99 -30.66 -24.91 -26.43
C LYS A 99 -31.39 -25.89 -25.52
N THR A 100 -31.32 -27.19 -25.79
CA THR A 100 -31.98 -28.23 -24.99
C THR A 100 -31.12 -28.80 -23.85
N GLN A 101 -29.90 -28.29 -23.66
CA GLN A 101 -28.97 -28.75 -22.63
C GLN A 101 -28.69 -27.67 -21.58
N PRO A 102 -29.61 -27.42 -20.63
CA PRO A 102 -29.41 -26.42 -19.57
C PRO A 102 -28.16 -26.70 -18.73
N ARG A 103 -27.74 -27.97 -18.63
CA ARG A 103 -26.51 -28.38 -17.94
C ARG A 103 -25.24 -27.82 -18.60
N PHE A 104 -25.23 -27.66 -19.92
CA PHE A 104 -24.08 -27.13 -20.65
C PHE A 104 -23.92 -25.63 -20.40
N TYR A 105 -25.03 -24.87 -20.46
CA TYR A 105 -25.02 -23.45 -20.07
C TYR A 105 -24.70 -23.26 -18.59
N ALA A 106 -25.21 -24.12 -17.71
CA ALA A 106 -24.89 -24.08 -16.28
C ALA A 106 -23.38 -24.31 -16.03
N LEU A 107 -22.77 -25.26 -16.73
CA LEU A 107 -21.33 -25.49 -16.65
C LEU A 107 -20.54 -24.29 -17.21
N GLY A 108 -20.98 -23.72 -18.33
CA GLY A 108 -20.37 -22.50 -18.90
C GLY A 108 -20.47 -21.31 -17.95
N ALA A 109 -21.63 -21.10 -17.31
CA ALA A 109 -21.82 -20.08 -16.29
C ALA A 109 -20.94 -20.33 -15.06
N TRP A 110 -20.82 -21.58 -14.60
CA TRP A 110 -19.93 -21.95 -13.50
C TRP A 110 -18.46 -21.63 -13.84
N LEU A 111 -18.00 -21.99 -15.05
CA LEU A 111 -16.64 -21.71 -15.50
C LEU A 111 -16.40 -20.21 -15.64
N GLY A 112 -17.40 -19.46 -16.12
CA GLY A 112 -17.35 -18.00 -16.20
C GLY A 112 -17.32 -17.34 -14.83
N PHE A 113 -18.05 -17.90 -13.87
CA PHE A 113 -18.04 -17.47 -12.48
C PHE A 113 -16.66 -17.67 -11.85
N CYS A 114 -16.07 -18.86 -11.98
CA CYS A 114 -14.74 -19.13 -11.41
C CYS A 114 -13.63 -18.34 -12.12
N GLY A 115 -13.65 -18.29 -13.45
CA GLY A 115 -12.67 -17.51 -14.22
C GLY A 115 -12.77 -16.01 -13.95
N GLY A 116 -13.99 -15.47 -13.89
CA GLY A 116 -14.23 -14.06 -13.56
C GLY A 116 -13.80 -13.73 -12.13
N PHE A 117 -14.02 -14.64 -11.17
CA PHE A 117 -13.56 -14.47 -9.80
C PHE A 117 -12.03 -14.40 -9.69
N LEU A 118 -11.32 -15.29 -10.39
CA LEU A 118 -9.86 -15.30 -10.42
C LEU A 118 -9.31 -14.01 -11.06
N LEU A 119 -9.91 -13.55 -12.15
CA LEU A 119 -9.53 -12.28 -12.79
C LEU A 119 -9.76 -11.07 -11.86
N ALA A 120 -10.86 -11.06 -11.12
CA ALA A 120 -11.13 -10.02 -10.13
C ALA A 120 -10.08 -10.03 -9.00
N CYS A 121 -9.69 -11.23 -8.52
CA CYS A 121 -8.64 -11.38 -7.52
C CYS A 121 -7.27 -10.90 -8.04
N GLU A 122 -6.93 -11.21 -9.29
CA GLU A 122 -5.70 -10.76 -9.93
C GLU A 122 -5.65 -9.24 -10.05
N ARG A 123 -6.72 -8.61 -10.57
CA ARG A 123 -6.83 -7.15 -10.69
C ARG A 123 -6.69 -6.44 -9.35
N CYS A 124 -7.29 -7.01 -8.30
CA CYS A 124 -7.16 -6.49 -6.95
C CYS A 124 -5.73 -6.62 -6.43
N THR A 125 -5.09 -7.78 -6.63
CA THR A 125 -3.71 -8.00 -6.19
C THR A 125 -2.70 -7.13 -6.93
N ASN A 126 -2.92 -6.87 -8.22
CA ASN A 126 -2.11 -5.95 -9.02
C ASN A 126 -2.16 -4.50 -8.49
N ARG A 127 -3.25 -4.09 -7.83
CA ARG A 127 -3.32 -2.80 -7.12
C ARG A 127 -2.49 -2.78 -5.84
N PHE A 128 -2.49 -3.88 -5.07
CA PHE A 128 -1.63 -4.03 -3.89
C PHE A 128 -0.13 -4.05 -4.23
N LEU A 129 0.24 -4.60 -5.39
CA LEU A 129 1.60 -4.52 -5.90
C LEU A 129 1.97 -3.11 -6.42
N GLY A 130 0.98 -2.25 -6.63
CA GLY A 130 1.13 -0.96 -7.27
C GLY A 130 1.46 -1.05 -8.77
N TRP A 131 1.10 -2.15 -9.43
CA TRP A 131 1.17 -2.22 -10.90
C TRP A 131 0.08 -1.40 -11.58
N THR A 132 -0.95 -1.06 -10.82
CA THR A 132 -2.10 -0.24 -11.24
C THR A 132 -2.36 0.84 -10.18
N GLU A 133 -3.17 1.82 -10.54
CA GLU A 133 -3.55 2.93 -9.66
C GLU A 133 -4.19 2.43 -8.35
N ASN A 134 -3.64 2.87 -7.21
CA ASN A 134 -3.95 2.33 -5.88
C ASN A 134 -4.08 3.38 -4.76
N GLU A 135 -4.31 4.65 -5.08
CA GLU A 135 -4.42 5.73 -4.08
C GLU A 135 -5.58 5.50 -3.09
N ARG A 136 -6.74 5.05 -3.60
CA ARG A 136 -7.90 4.72 -2.78
C ARG A 136 -7.59 3.59 -1.79
N GLU A 137 -6.97 2.53 -2.26
CA GLU A 137 -6.61 1.35 -1.46
C GLU A 137 -5.60 1.71 -0.37
N GLN A 138 -4.60 2.53 -0.69
CA GLN A 138 -3.62 3.01 0.29
C GLN A 138 -4.26 3.83 1.40
N LYS A 139 -5.20 4.73 1.06
CA LYS A 139 -5.92 5.51 2.06
C LYS A 139 -6.75 4.64 2.99
N MET A 140 -7.53 3.71 2.43
CA MET A 140 -8.33 2.77 3.22
C MET A 140 -7.46 1.87 4.10
N GLN A 141 -6.33 1.40 3.56
CA GLN A 141 -5.37 0.58 4.29
C GLN A 141 -4.74 1.37 5.44
N HIS A 142 -4.38 2.63 5.21
CA HIS A 142 -3.81 3.48 6.25
C HIS A 142 -4.80 3.71 7.39
N GLU A 143 -6.06 4.01 7.08
CA GLU A 143 -7.12 4.14 8.10
C GLU A 143 -7.32 2.82 8.87
N GLU A 144 -7.37 1.67 8.18
CA GLU A 144 -7.53 0.35 8.80
C GLU A 144 -6.33 0.00 9.70
N PHE A 145 -5.10 0.21 9.23
CA PHE A 145 -3.89 -0.16 9.96
C PHE A 145 -3.65 0.74 11.16
N THR A 146 -3.90 2.04 11.01
CA THR A 146 -3.82 2.98 12.12
C THR A 146 -4.88 2.66 13.17
N GLN A 147 -6.10 2.24 12.79
CA GLN A 147 -7.10 1.77 13.75
C GLN A 147 -6.66 0.48 14.48
N ILE A 148 -6.10 -0.49 13.76
CA ILE A 148 -5.58 -1.73 14.37
C ILE A 148 -4.42 -1.40 15.32
N ALA A 149 -3.48 -0.56 14.91
CA ALA A 149 -2.35 -0.12 15.72
C ALA A 149 -2.78 0.66 16.96
N ARG A 150 -3.84 1.49 16.87
CA ARG A 150 -4.46 2.16 18.03
C ARG A 150 -5.06 1.16 19.02
N SER A 151 -5.62 0.06 18.52
CA SER A 151 -6.16 -1.01 19.38
C SER A 151 -5.09 -1.88 20.05
N GLY A 152 -3.81 -1.66 19.76
CA GLY A 152 -2.69 -2.43 20.32
C GLY A 152 -2.59 -3.85 19.77
N LYS A 153 -3.37 -4.21 18.76
CA LYS A 153 -3.32 -5.52 18.07
C LYS A 153 -2.24 -5.50 16.99
N PRO A 154 -1.64 -6.65 16.67
CA PRO A 154 -0.73 -6.73 15.53
C PRO A 154 -1.47 -6.41 14.23
N ILE A 155 -0.87 -5.56 13.39
CA ILE A 155 -1.45 -5.07 12.12
C ILE A 155 -1.85 -6.21 11.16
N TRP A 156 -1.07 -7.29 11.16
CA TRP A 156 -1.29 -8.46 10.30
C TRP A 156 -2.15 -9.55 10.96
N GLY A 157 -2.55 -9.35 12.21
CA GLY A 157 -3.25 -10.34 13.01
C GLY A 157 -2.32 -11.39 13.63
N GLU A 158 -2.87 -12.15 14.56
CA GLU A 158 -2.21 -13.29 15.17
C GLU A 158 -2.42 -14.55 14.31
N SER A 159 -1.44 -15.46 14.36
CA SER A 159 -1.49 -16.75 13.68
C SER A 159 -1.25 -17.87 14.69
N THR A 160 -2.01 -18.95 14.59
CA THR A 160 -1.84 -20.14 15.43
C THR A 160 -0.64 -21.00 15.00
N LEU A 161 -0.04 -20.69 13.84
CA LEU A 161 1.07 -21.44 13.27
C LEU A 161 2.41 -20.98 13.84
N GLN A 162 3.36 -21.92 13.96
CA GLN A 162 4.72 -21.57 14.35
C GLN A 162 5.41 -20.66 13.31
N PRO A 163 6.35 -19.79 13.71
CA PRO A 163 6.99 -18.83 12.80
C PRO A 163 7.63 -19.45 11.55
N TRP A 164 8.24 -20.63 11.67
CA TRP A 164 8.83 -21.32 10.52
C TRP A 164 7.78 -21.80 9.51
N ILE A 165 6.60 -22.24 9.98
CA ILE A 165 5.48 -22.63 9.10
C ILE A 165 4.92 -21.40 8.40
N GLN A 166 4.84 -20.26 9.09
CA GLN A 166 4.43 -18.99 8.48
C GLN A 166 5.39 -18.57 7.36
N SER A 167 6.70 -18.78 7.55
CA SER A 167 7.70 -18.55 6.49
C SER A 167 7.47 -19.49 5.30
N VAL A 168 7.28 -20.79 5.53
CA VAL A 168 6.99 -21.75 4.44
C VAL A 168 5.69 -21.39 3.72
N ALA A 169 4.64 -20.99 4.45
CA ALA A 169 3.38 -20.56 3.86
C ALA A 169 3.60 -19.35 2.94
N HIS A 170 4.30 -18.32 3.44
CA HIS A 170 4.63 -17.12 2.67
C HIS A 170 5.39 -17.46 1.38
N HIS A 171 6.43 -18.30 1.43
CA HIS A 171 7.19 -18.67 0.22
C HIS A 171 6.34 -19.40 -0.84
N ASN A 172 5.29 -20.11 -0.42
CA ASN A 172 4.36 -20.77 -1.34
C ASN A 172 3.30 -19.81 -1.92
N SER A 173 2.85 -18.82 -1.15
CA SER A 173 1.81 -17.86 -1.58
C SER A 173 2.36 -16.60 -2.23
N GLN A 174 3.64 -16.28 -2.04
CA GLN A 174 4.27 -15.10 -2.63
C GLN A 174 4.15 -15.12 -4.16
N PHE A 175 3.55 -14.08 -4.74
CA PHE A 175 3.27 -13.96 -6.18
C PHE A 175 2.41 -15.08 -6.80
N ALA A 176 1.70 -15.88 -5.99
CA ALA A 176 0.86 -16.97 -6.49
C ALA A 176 -0.25 -16.49 -7.45
N HIS A 177 -0.72 -15.25 -7.31
CA HIS A 177 -1.72 -14.65 -8.18
C HIS A 177 -1.30 -14.55 -9.65
N LEU A 178 0.00 -14.47 -9.94
CA LEU A 178 0.51 -14.46 -11.32
C LEU A 178 0.37 -15.81 -12.02
N LYS A 179 0.11 -16.88 -11.25
CA LYS A 179 0.00 -18.25 -11.74
C LYS A 179 -1.39 -18.83 -11.55
N PHE A 180 -2.42 -17.98 -11.38
CA PHE A 180 -3.82 -18.42 -11.29
C PHE A 180 -4.31 -19.20 -12.51
N SER A 181 -3.67 -19.03 -13.67
CA SER A 181 -3.94 -19.84 -14.86
C SER A 181 -3.55 -21.33 -14.70
N THR A 182 -2.61 -21.64 -13.82
CA THR A 182 -2.16 -23.02 -13.57
C THR A 182 -2.75 -23.58 -12.28
N ILE A 183 -2.56 -22.87 -11.16
CA ILE A 183 -3.03 -23.30 -9.84
C ILE A 183 -3.58 -22.07 -9.10
N PRO A 184 -4.87 -22.06 -8.72
CA PRO A 184 -5.44 -20.99 -7.92
C PRO A 184 -4.98 -21.14 -6.46
N TRP A 185 -3.90 -20.46 -6.10
CA TRP A 185 -3.32 -20.55 -4.76
C TRP A 185 -3.43 -19.21 -4.01
N PHE A 186 -4.02 -19.23 -2.81
CA PHE A 186 -4.31 -18.03 -2.02
C PHE A 186 -3.63 -18.06 -0.65
N ASN A 187 -3.44 -16.88 -0.08
CA ASN A 187 -2.93 -16.72 1.27
C ASN A 187 -4.06 -16.70 2.31
N PHE A 188 -4.02 -17.67 3.22
CA PHE A 188 -4.93 -17.79 4.37
C PHE A 188 -4.20 -17.70 5.71
N VAL A 189 -2.90 -17.39 5.69
CA VAL A 189 -2.05 -17.35 6.88
C VAL A 189 -1.68 -15.91 7.18
N ASN A 190 -1.94 -15.48 8.40
CA ASN A 190 -1.39 -14.23 8.90
C ASN A 190 0.12 -14.44 9.15
N HIS A 191 0.97 -13.73 8.43
CA HIS A 191 2.42 -13.79 8.60
C HIS A 191 3.02 -12.38 8.56
N PRO A 192 4.19 -12.13 9.15
CA PRO A 192 4.79 -10.78 9.16
C PRO A 192 5.54 -10.43 7.85
N TYR A 193 5.76 -11.42 6.98
CA TYR A 193 6.61 -11.28 5.79
C TYR A 193 5.86 -10.62 4.62
N HIS A 194 5.79 -9.29 4.64
CA HIS A 194 5.04 -8.55 3.63
C HIS A 194 5.86 -7.47 2.90
N GLY A 195 7.10 -7.22 3.33
CA GLY A 195 8.01 -6.28 2.67
C GLY A 195 7.63 -4.81 2.81
N VAL A 196 6.76 -4.46 3.76
CA VAL A 196 6.27 -3.09 4.01
C VAL A 196 6.73 -2.61 5.38
N ASP A 197 7.15 -1.35 5.46
CA ASP A 197 7.46 -0.70 6.72
C ASP A 197 6.18 -0.32 7.47
N ILE A 198 5.94 -0.99 8.59
CA ILE A 198 4.77 -0.79 9.44
C ILE A 198 4.98 0.23 10.56
N SER A 199 6.21 0.73 10.75
CA SER A 199 6.57 1.63 11.84
C SER A 199 5.72 2.89 11.86
N LYS A 200 5.49 3.50 10.70
CA LYS A 200 4.66 4.71 10.53
C LYS A 200 3.24 4.57 11.11
N TYR A 201 2.60 3.41 10.97
CA TYR A 201 1.25 3.19 11.48
C TYR A 201 1.23 3.16 13.01
N TYR A 202 2.32 2.66 13.62
CA TYR A 202 2.49 2.71 15.06
C TYR A 202 2.85 4.10 15.56
N GLU A 203 3.64 4.88 14.80
CA GLU A 203 3.94 6.28 15.12
C GLU A 203 2.67 7.13 15.11
N ASP A 204 1.84 7.00 14.07
CA ASP A 204 0.54 7.69 13.97
C ASP A 204 -0.41 7.26 15.09
N ALA A 205 -0.40 5.97 15.45
CA ALA A 205 -1.19 5.47 16.57
C ALA A 205 -0.70 5.97 17.94
N LYS A 206 0.61 6.18 18.11
CA LYS A 206 1.19 6.78 19.33
C LYS A 206 0.85 8.27 19.41
N ALA A 207 1.05 9.03 18.34
CA ALA A 207 0.69 10.44 18.28
C ALA A 207 -0.79 10.65 18.65
N TRP A 208 -1.69 9.83 18.08
CA TRP A 208 -3.10 9.86 18.43
C TRP A 208 -3.39 9.52 19.91
N ARG A 209 -2.70 8.52 20.48
CA ARG A 209 -2.87 8.15 21.91
C ARG A 209 -2.39 9.26 22.84
N GLN A 210 -1.30 9.94 22.51
CA GLN A 210 -0.77 11.08 23.26
C GLN A 210 -1.75 12.26 23.26
N GLU A 211 -2.34 12.58 22.11
CA GLU A 211 -3.37 13.63 21.99
C GLU A 211 -4.62 13.34 22.84
N HIS A 212 -4.97 12.07 23.01
CA HIS A 212 -6.17 11.64 23.75
C HIS A 212 -5.88 11.30 25.23
N GLY A 213 -4.65 11.50 25.71
CA GLY A 213 -4.27 11.25 27.11
C GLY A 213 -4.33 9.78 27.53
N LEU A 214 -4.17 8.85 26.58
CA LEU A 214 -4.22 7.40 26.82
C LEU A 214 -2.85 6.77 27.12
N GLU A 215 -1.76 7.53 26.96
CA GLU A 215 -0.40 7.12 27.34
C GLU A 215 0.08 7.96 28.53
N ASN A 216 0.28 7.29 29.68
CA ASN A 216 1.09 7.75 30.80
C ASN A 216 2.39 6.95 30.83
#